data_AF-A0A0D3A012-F1
#
_entry.id   AF-A0A0D3A012-F1
#
_cell.length_a   1.000
_cell.length_b   1.000
_cell.length_c   1.000
_cell.angle_alpha   90.00
_cell.angle_beta   90.00
_cell.angle_gamma   90.00
#
_symmetry.space_group_name_H-M   'P 1'
#
loop_
_entity.id
_entity.type
_entity.pdbx_description
1 polymer ?
#
loop_
_entity_poly.entity_id
_entity_poly.type
_entity_poly.pdbx_seq_one_letter_code
_entity_poly.pdbx_strand_id
1 'polypeptide(L)' 'MRRAYTNKKTGQIDDGLVRDVVDLVQTQVVDEVSQLQTEDDASTASTNLSRFRINEIVES' A
#
# COMPACT_ATOMS: atom_id res chain seq x y z
N MET A 1 -9.30 -34.53 -1.01
CA MET A 1 -9.17 -33.07 -0.83
C MET A 1 -10.11 -32.38 -1.80
N ARG A 2 -10.94 -31.43 -1.34
CA ARG A 2 -11.73 -30.58 -2.24
C ARG A 2 -10.85 -29.41 -2.66
N ARG A 3 -10.89 -29.05 -3.94
CA ARG A 3 -10.03 -28.03 -4.55
C ARG A 3 -10.95 -26.95 -5.13
N ALA A 4 -10.68 -25.68 -4.80
CA ALA A 4 -11.38 -24.55 -5.39
C ALA A 4 -10.74 -24.21 -6.74
N TYR A 5 -11.56 -23.74 -7.68
CA TYR A 5 -11.11 -23.33 -9.00
C TYR A 5 -11.55 -21.89 -9.29
N THR A 6 -10.73 -21.21 -10.09
CA THR A 6 -11.04 -19.86 -10.57
C THR A 6 -11.53 -19.95 -12.02
N ASN A 7 -12.66 -19.33 -12.29
CA ASN A 7 -13.16 -19.21 -13.65
C ASN A 7 -12.30 -18.21 -14.43
N LYS A 8 -11.62 -18.67 -15.49
CA LYS A 8 -10.73 -17.82 -16.30
C LYS A 8 -11.45 -16.70 -17.07
N LYS A 9 -12.75 -16.83 -17.31
CA LYS A 9 -13.55 -15.82 -18.04
C LYS A 9 -14.02 -14.71 -17.12
N THR A 10 -14.47 -15.05 -15.91
CA THR A 10 -15.05 -14.10 -14.96
C THR A 10 -14.09 -13.68 -13.85
N GLY A 11 -12.98 -14.41 -13.67
CA GLY A 11 -12.04 -14.23 -12.55
C GLY A 11 -12.59 -14.71 -11.20
N GLN A 12 -13.81 -15.24 -11.15
CA GLN A 12 -14.47 -15.60 -9.89
C GLN A 12 -14.06 -16.98 -9.38
N ILE A 13 -13.97 -17.10 -8.06
CA ILE A 13 -13.76 -18.36 -7.35
C ILE A 13 -15.11 -19.10 -7.27
N ASP A 14 -15.12 -20.39 -7.63
CA ASP A 14 -16.32 -21.22 -7.65
C ASP A 14 -16.74 -21.75 -6.27
N ASP A 15 -15.79 -21.83 -5.35
CA ASP A 15 -16.00 -22.18 -3.95
C ASP A 15 -16.37 -20.92 -3.15
N GLY A 16 -17.62 -20.90 -2.64
CA GLY A 16 -18.15 -19.77 -1.90
C GLY A 16 -17.39 -19.45 -0.62
N LEU A 17 -16.93 -20.47 0.12
CA LEU A 17 -16.16 -20.26 1.35
C LEU A 17 -14.80 -19.65 1.04
N VAL A 18 -14.11 -20.17 0.02
CA VAL A 18 -12.81 -19.61 -0.40
C VAL A 18 -12.98 -18.18 -0.90
N ARG A 19 -14.05 -17.88 -1.63
CA ARG A 19 -14.36 -16.51 -2.06
C ARG A 19 -14.55 -15.57 -0.88
N ASP A 20 -15.39 -15.96 0.09
CA ASP A 20 -15.69 -15.12 1.26
C ASP A 20 -14.43 -14.84 2.11
N VAL A 21 -13.54 -15.84 2.25
CA VAL A 21 -12.24 -15.66 2.92
C VAL A 21 -11.33 -14.70 2.13
N VAL A 22 -11.29 -14.81 0.81
CA VAL A 22 -10.49 -13.93 -0.05
C VAL A 22 -11.00 -12.49 -0.02
N ASP A 23 -12.31 -12.27 0.01
CA ASP A 23 -12.92 -10.94 0.13
C ASP A 23 -12.61 -10.31 1.50
N LEU A 24 -12.69 -11.10 2.57
CA LEU A 24 -12.34 -10.65 3.92
C LEU A 24 -10.86 -10.26 4.05
N VAL A 25 -9.94 -11.03 3.46
CA VAL A 25 -8.51 -10.71 3.48
C VAL A 25 -8.21 -9.47 2.64
N GLN A 26 -8.80 -9.34 1.44
CA GLN A 26 -8.60 -8.16 0.60
C GLN A 26 -9.06 -6.87 1.30
N THR A 27 -10.21 -6.91 1.97
CA THR A 27 -10.73 -5.74 2.69
C THR A 27 -9.78 -5.31 3.81
N GLN A 28 -9.29 -6.26 4.61
CA GLN A 28 -8.35 -5.97 5.69
C GLN A 28 -6.99 -5.46 5.18
N VAL A 29 -6.45 -6.05 4.11
CA VAL A 29 -5.17 -5.62 3.54
C VAL A 29 -5.27 -4.19 2.99
N VAL A 30 -6.40 -3.80 2.38
CA VAL A 30 -6.59 -2.42 1.91
C VAL A 30 -6.59 -1.44 3.10
N ASP A 31 -7.28 -1.77 4.19
CA ASP A 31 -7.35 -0.89 5.37
C ASP A 31 -5.99 -0.80 6.10
N GLU A 32 -5.24 -1.89 6.19
CA GLU A 32 -3.90 -1.89 6.81
C GLU A 32 -2.85 -1.20 5.92
N VAL A 33 -2.86 -1.46 4.61
CA VAL A 33 -1.95 -0.80 3.66
C VAL A 33 -2.26 0.70 3.59
N SER A 34 -3.54 1.10 3.61
CA SER A 34 -3.90 2.52 3.61
C SER A 34 -3.44 3.23 4.88
N GLN A 35 -3.44 2.56 6.04
CA GLN A 35 -2.90 3.12 7.28
C GLN A 35 -1.37 3.28 7.23
N LEU A 36 -0.65 2.32 6.65
CA LEU A 36 0.80 2.40 6.50
C LEU A 36 1.27 3.46 5.49
N GLN A 37 0.40 3.90 4.56
CA GLN A 37 0.71 4.99 3.64
C GLN A 37 0.54 6.39 4.25
N THR A 38 -0.17 6.51 5.39
CA THR A 38 -0.34 7.79 6.10
C THR A 38 0.72 8.07 7.17
N GLU A 39 1.56 7.08 7.50
CA GLU A 39 2.60 7.24 8.53
C GLU A 39 3.97 7.70 7.98
N ASP A 40 4.18 7.70 6.65
CA ASP A 40 5.43 8.17 6.03
C ASP A 40 5.48 9.71 5.81
N ASP A 41 4.37 10.43 6.00
CA ASP A 41 4.30 11.89 5.77
C ASP A 41 4.14 12.73 7.06
N ALA A 42 4.67 12.23 8.18
CA ALA A 42 4.70 12.97 9.45
C ALA A 42 6.11 13.24 10.00
N SER A 43 7.18 12.91 9.25
CA SER A 43 8.53 13.41 9.57
C SER A 43 8.84 14.68 8.79
N THR A 44 8.11 15.74 9.12
CA THR A 44 8.50 17.14 8.87
C THR A 44 9.69 17.52 9.78
N ALA A 45 10.85 16.89 9.57
CA ALA A 45 12.09 17.26 10.23
C ALA A 45 13.36 17.03 9.38
N SER A 46 13.23 17.00 8.06
CA SER A 46 14.39 17.11 7.17
C SER A 46 14.33 18.43 6.44
N THR A 47 15.10 19.40 6.94
CA THR A 47 15.38 20.67 6.28
C THR A 47 16.05 20.38 4.94
N ASN A 48 15.24 20.11 3.92
CA ASN A 48 15.67 20.13 2.53
C ASN A 48 15.88 21.59 2.12
N LEU A 49 17.01 22.15 2.57
CA LEU A 49 17.51 23.40 2.01
C LEU A 49 17.80 23.11 0.54
N SER A 50 16.94 23.59 -0.36
CA SER A 50 17.12 23.50 -1.81
C SER A 50 18.58 23.84 -2.14
N ARG A 51 19.25 23.01 -2.96
CA ARG A 51 20.68 23.19 -3.31
C ARG A 51 21.04 24.62 -3.72
N PHE A 52 20.07 25.39 -4.20
CA PHE A 52 20.22 26.81 -4.53
C PHE A 52 20.64 27.69 -3.33
N ARG A 53 20.21 27.37 -2.10
CA ARG A 53 20.57 28.11 -0.88
C ARG A 53 21.83 27.60 -0.19
N ILE A 54 22.29 26.38 -0.49
CA ILE A 54 23.52 25.82 0.09
C ILE A 54 24.75 26.60 -0.39
N ASN A 55 24.76 27.06 -1.65
CA ASN A 55 25.87 27.85 -2.18
C ASN A 55 25.99 29.25 -1.56
N GLU A 56 24.95 29.77 -0.90
CA GLU A 56 24.97 31.07 -0.22
C GLU A 56 25.78 31.03 1.10
N ILE A 57 25.99 29.84 1.69
CA ILE A 57 26.78 29.67 2.93
C ILE A 57 28.29 29.55 2.61
N VAL A 58 28.66 29.35 1.34
CA VAL A 58 30.05 29.13 0.88
C VAL A 58 30.73 30.41 0.35
N GLU A 59 30.13 31.58 0.53
CA GLU A 59 30.68 32.86 0.05
C GLU A 59 30.91 33.93 1.15
N SER A 60 31.30 33.51 2.37
CA SER A 60 31.93 34.41 3.37
C SER A 60 33.34 33.95 3.73
#